data_AF-A0A3C1PPK3-F1
#
_entry.id   AF-A0A3C1PPK3-F1
#
_cell.length_a   1.000
_cell.length_b   1.000
_cell.length_c   1.000
_cell.angle_alpha   90.00
_cell.angle_beta   90.00
_cell.angle_gamma   90.00
#
_symmetry.space_group_name_H-M   'P 1'
#
loop_
_entity.id
_entity.type
_entity.pdbx_description
1 polymer ?
#
loop_
_entity_poly.entity_id
_entity_poly.type
_entity_poly.pdbx_seq_one_letter_code
_entity_poly.pdbx_strand_id
1 'polypeptide(L)'
;MQSYTGLGYKLKTDQLLANPNTVRELVELITNYDINYLEFSGLGTVSAKKQSDSAVWELAVKTNLLLQATAELRNSKPNIHMHIGKAWLSSWWLMHTNWVGTNFVPENNWFPMANAEITGFSTENTATHLFNSLAFRLNTETGLLKISLLPESLTSNELQLLSEYINLFLKQPAANNSTKPVQGVFDNSAMIGFYQPANQAIKVVLHNSSFTSKSANVSLASLGITQAGNWFVERTYPTREILRKILTLNDTADFTLNGYETAVFVISRIEDAKRPLLSGVIFETIDNLGNFNKINLLKQTGKVSLLNPETVNSVYYNSSNIDKEITDFGIIDEEIYQNLRFNSEKTKKGIRINANCTVSPSVSKMQAYFLIETASGTAFLPAETDISLLVSEVKTAFIVEKISENKLLIKANAANNSGNFDLQIKTDKTWQGRVEVWLSELTDAGKNELTFECAQVVKEPRMLPKPFGNSKLFNLKKYYEAEFK
;
A
#
# COMPACT_ATOMS: atom_id res chain seq x y z
N MET A 1 8.50 -20.18 13.06
CA MET A 1 9.00 -19.78 11.73
C MET A 1 10.51 -19.99 11.76
N GLN A 2 11.07 -20.90 10.95
CA GLN A 2 12.52 -21.06 10.86
C GLN A 2 13.07 -19.93 9.98
N SER A 3 13.99 -19.11 10.50
CA SER A 3 14.68 -18.09 9.72
C SER A 3 15.87 -18.74 9.00
N TYR A 4 15.81 -18.82 7.67
CA TYR A 4 16.91 -19.33 6.86
C TYR A 4 17.72 -18.15 6.33
N THR A 5 18.99 -18.06 6.75
CA THR A 5 19.99 -17.24 6.08
C THR A 5 20.73 -18.14 5.08
N GLY A 6 20.73 -17.78 3.80
CA GLY A 6 21.39 -18.60 2.77
C GLY A 6 21.45 -17.91 1.42
N LEU A 7 22.26 -18.47 0.52
CA LEU A 7 22.34 -17.99 -0.86
C LEU A 7 21.06 -18.36 -1.61
N GLY A 8 20.58 -17.42 -2.42
CA GLY A 8 19.48 -17.62 -3.36
C GLY A 8 20.00 -17.68 -4.79
N TYR A 9 19.39 -18.51 -5.62
CA TYR A 9 19.72 -18.58 -7.04
C TYR A 9 18.47 -18.38 -7.90
N LYS A 10 18.59 -17.60 -8.98
CA LYS A 10 17.52 -17.38 -9.94
C LYS A 10 17.91 -18.01 -11.27
N LEU A 11 17.19 -19.06 -11.65
CA LEU A 11 17.41 -19.77 -12.91
C LEU A 11 16.40 -19.29 -13.95
N LYS A 12 16.88 -18.98 -15.16
CA LYS A 12 16.00 -18.82 -16.32
C LYS A 12 15.83 -20.19 -16.96
N THR A 13 14.61 -20.66 -17.18
CA THR A 13 14.34 -22.00 -17.71
C THR A 13 14.86 -22.21 -19.13
N ASP A 14 15.11 -21.14 -19.89
CA ASP A 14 15.81 -21.25 -21.18
C ASP A 14 17.25 -21.80 -21.01
N GLN A 15 17.86 -21.61 -19.83
CA GLN A 15 19.16 -22.19 -19.50
C GLN A 15 19.08 -23.72 -19.30
N LEU A 16 17.91 -24.25 -18.90
CA LEU A 16 17.69 -25.70 -18.77
C LEU A 16 17.64 -26.41 -20.13
N LEU A 17 17.20 -25.70 -21.19
CA LEU A 17 17.14 -26.28 -22.53
C LEU A 17 18.50 -26.33 -23.23
N ALA A 18 19.48 -25.56 -22.76
CA ALA A 18 20.74 -25.39 -23.46
C ALA A 18 21.68 -26.60 -23.35
N ASN A 19 21.51 -27.49 -22.36
CA ASN A 19 22.41 -28.63 -22.15
C ASN A 19 21.66 -29.84 -21.51
N PRO A 20 21.80 -31.07 -22.07
CA PRO A 20 21.19 -32.27 -21.50
C PRO A 20 21.64 -32.60 -20.06
N ASN A 21 22.80 -32.11 -19.64
CA ASN A 21 23.35 -32.30 -18.30
C ASN A 21 22.92 -31.21 -17.30
N THR A 22 22.15 -30.20 -17.73
CA THR A 22 21.89 -29.01 -16.91
C THR A 22 21.18 -29.34 -15.59
N VAL A 23 20.32 -30.37 -15.53
CA VAL A 23 19.67 -30.74 -14.28
C VAL A 23 20.68 -31.21 -13.25
N ARG A 24 21.59 -32.11 -13.63
CA ARG A 24 22.66 -32.61 -12.76
C ARG A 24 23.63 -31.50 -12.36
N GLU A 25 24.07 -30.68 -13.33
CA GLU A 25 24.94 -29.54 -13.06
C GLU A 25 24.28 -28.52 -12.12
N LEU A 26 22.97 -28.29 -12.25
CA LEU A 26 22.20 -27.46 -11.33
C LEU A 26 22.16 -28.09 -9.94
N VAL A 27 21.86 -29.38 -9.81
CA VAL A 27 21.83 -30.08 -8.52
C VAL A 27 23.20 -30.01 -7.84
N GLU A 28 24.28 -30.23 -8.57
CA GLU A 28 25.65 -30.09 -8.08
C GLU A 28 25.95 -28.66 -7.64
N LEU A 29 25.60 -27.65 -8.45
CA LEU A 29 25.75 -26.24 -8.08
C LEU A 29 25.00 -25.92 -6.78
N ILE A 30 23.72 -26.27 -6.72
CA ILE A 30 22.87 -25.97 -5.56
C ILE A 30 23.38 -26.65 -4.29
N THR A 31 23.87 -27.88 -4.42
CA THR A 31 24.40 -28.65 -3.28
C THR A 31 25.76 -28.13 -2.84
N ASN A 32 26.70 -27.92 -3.78
CA ASN A 32 28.07 -27.51 -3.50
C ASN A 32 28.17 -26.10 -2.93
N TYR A 33 27.26 -25.20 -3.34
CA TYR A 33 27.22 -23.81 -2.87
C TYR A 33 26.22 -23.58 -1.73
N ASP A 34 25.65 -24.66 -1.17
CA ASP A 34 24.64 -24.61 -0.11
C ASP A 34 23.50 -23.60 -0.38
N ILE A 35 22.98 -23.61 -1.61
CA ILE A 35 21.88 -22.71 -2.00
C ILE A 35 20.58 -23.22 -1.38
N ASN A 36 19.92 -22.36 -0.61
CA ASN A 36 18.74 -22.74 0.20
C ASN A 36 17.42 -22.23 -0.41
N TYR A 37 17.51 -21.34 -1.40
CA TYR A 37 16.37 -20.77 -2.13
C TYR A 37 16.62 -20.79 -3.64
N LEU A 38 15.67 -21.31 -4.41
CA LEU A 38 15.73 -21.37 -5.86
C LEU A 38 14.46 -20.79 -6.50
N GLU A 39 14.62 -19.77 -7.33
CA GLU A 39 13.56 -19.19 -8.16
C GLU A 39 13.71 -19.63 -9.62
N PHE A 40 12.71 -20.33 -10.15
CA PHE A 40 12.59 -20.65 -11.55
C PHE A 40 11.83 -19.53 -12.28
N SER A 41 12.39 -18.99 -13.35
CA SER A 41 11.79 -17.90 -14.14
C SER A 41 11.91 -18.15 -15.64
N GLY A 42 11.14 -17.43 -16.47
CA GLY A 42 11.39 -17.41 -17.92
C GLY A 42 10.86 -18.60 -18.73
N LEU A 43 9.85 -19.32 -18.24
CA LEU A 43 9.21 -20.40 -19.02
C LEU A 43 8.49 -19.91 -20.28
N GLY A 44 8.22 -18.60 -20.37
CA GLY A 44 7.47 -17.97 -21.45
C GLY A 44 5.98 -18.35 -21.42
N THR A 45 5.18 -17.66 -22.24
CA THR A 45 3.83 -18.09 -22.60
C THR A 45 3.83 -18.41 -24.10
N VAL A 46 3.26 -19.54 -24.51
CA VAL A 46 2.95 -19.77 -25.93
C VAL A 46 1.81 -18.82 -26.28
N SER A 47 2.11 -17.72 -26.96
CA SER A 47 1.06 -16.77 -27.35
C SER A 47 0.12 -17.43 -28.36
N ALA A 48 -1.16 -17.08 -28.33
CA ALA A 48 -2.15 -17.61 -29.27
C ALA A 48 -1.79 -17.36 -30.76
N LYS A 49 -0.92 -16.38 -31.04
CA LYS A 49 -0.39 -16.07 -32.39
C LYS A 49 0.84 -16.93 -32.79
N LYS A 50 1.41 -17.72 -31.88
CA LYS A 50 2.60 -18.58 -32.10
C LYS A 50 2.33 -20.04 -31.68
N GLN A 51 1.12 -20.54 -31.87
CA GLN A 51 0.84 -21.98 -31.74
C GLN A 51 1.41 -22.74 -32.95
N SER A 52 2.72 -22.88 -33.01
CA SER A 52 3.35 -23.91 -33.83
C SER A 52 3.58 -25.15 -32.97
N ASP A 53 3.57 -26.33 -33.57
CA ASP A 53 3.88 -27.60 -32.87
C ASP A 53 5.23 -27.52 -32.14
N SER A 54 6.19 -26.79 -32.71
CA SER A 54 7.50 -26.51 -32.10
C SER A 54 7.40 -25.73 -30.79
N ALA A 55 6.55 -24.70 -30.70
CA ALA A 55 6.39 -23.91 -29.47
C ALA A 55 5.70 -24.71 -28.35
N VAL A 56 4.74 -25.58 -28.70
CA VAL A 56 4.07 -26.48 -27.74
C VAL A 56 5.05 -27.53 -27.23
N TRP A 57 5.85 -28.11 -28.14
CA TRP A 57 6.87 -29.09 -27.78
C TRP A 57 7.96 -28.49 -26.88
N GLU A 58 8.44 -27.29 -27.20
CA GLU A 58 9.41 -26.56 -26.37
C GLU A 58 8.87 -26.33 -24.95
N LEU A 59 7.60 -25.93 -24.82
CA LEU A 59 6.94 -25.75 -23.52
C LEU A 59 6.85 -27.06 -22.73
N ALA A 60 6.49 -28.15 -23.40
CA ALA A 60 6.40 -29.48 -22.77
C ALA A 60 7.77 -29.96 -22.28
N VAL A 61 8.82 -29.78 -23.09
CA VAL A 61 10.20 -30.12 -22.70
C VAL A 61 10.66 -29.28 -21.52
N LYS A 62 10.45 -27.95 -21.54
CA LYS A 62 10.76 -27.06 -20.40
C LYS A 62 10.04 -27.51 -19.12
N THR A 63 8.77 -27.88 -19.24
CA THR A 63 7.97 -28.35 -18.11
C THR A 63 8.54 -29.66 -17.53
N ASN A 64 8.84 -30.64 -18.39
CA ASN A 64 9.41 -31.92 -17.96
C ASN A 64 10.78 -31.77 -17.30
N LEU A 65 11.67 -30.94 -17.86
CA LEU A 65 12.98 -30.66 -17.27
C LEU A 65 12.85 -29.98 -15.90
N LEU A 66 11.88 -29.08 -15.75
CA LEU A 66 11.61 -28.44 -14.46
C LEU A 66 11.09 -29.45 -13.42
N LEU A 67 10.24 -30.39 -13.82
CA LEU A 67 9.78 -31.47 -12.93
C LEU A 67 10.93 -32.38 -12.50
N GLN A 68 11.78 -32.76 -13.45
CA GLN A 68 12.95 -33.55 -13.15
C GLN A 68 13.88 -32.82 -12.17
N ALA A 69 14.18 -31.54 -12.44
CA ALA A 69 15.03 -30.74 -11.57
C ALA A 69 14.44 -30.58 -10.16
N THR A 70 13.15 -30.28 -10.03
CA THR A 70 12.51 -30.14 -8.71
C THR A 70 12.49 -31.46 -7.93
N ALA A 71 12.27 -32.59 -8.60
CA ALA A 71 12.31 -33.91 -7.99
C ALA A 71 13.73 -34.31 -7.53
N GLU A 72 14.73 -34.13 -8.39
CA GLU A 72 16.13 -34.42 -8.05
C GLU A 72 16.64 -33.53 -6.92
N LEU A 73 16.33 -32.23 -6.94
CA LEU A 73 16.68 -31.29 -5.87
C LEU A 73 16.00 -31.62 -4.54
N ARG A 74 14.73 -32.06 -4.55
CA ARG A 74 14.05 -32.52 -3.33
C ARG A 74 14.72 -33.76 -2.74
N ASN A 75 15.19 -34.67 -3.58
CA ASN A 75 15.87 -35.88 -3.14
C ASN A 75 17.25 -35.57 -2.56
N SER A 76 18.03 -34.68 -3.21
CA SER A 76 19.39 -34.33 -2.75
C SER A 76 19.40 -33.33 -1.60
N LYS A 77 18.44 -32.41 -1.58
CA LYS A 77 18.32 -31.34 -0.57
C LYS A 77 16.85 -31.15 -0.15
N PRO A 78 16.30 -32.02 0.72
CA PRO A 78 14.88 -32.00 1.08
C PRO A 78 14.36 -30.65 1.61
N ASN A 79 15.24 -29.88 2.24
CA ASN A 79 14.94 -28.58 2.85
C ASN A 79 15.06 -27.38 1.88
N ILE A 80 15.35 -27.60 0.59
CA ILE A 80 15.40 -26.50 -0.37
C ILE A 80 14.03 -25.84 -0.52
N HIS A 81 14.03 -24.51 -0.51
CA HIS A 81 12.85 -23.73 -0.85
C HIS A 81 12.83 -23.44 -2.35
N MET A 82 11.76 -23.86 -3.02
CA MET A 82 11.61 -23.65 -4.46
C MET A 82 10.42 -22.75 -4.77
N HIS A 83 10.61 -21.87 -5.73
CA HIS A 83 9.65 -20.88 -6.17
C HIS A 83 9.57 -20.84 -7.70
N ILE A 84 8.36 -20.77 -8.27
CA ILE A 84 8.15 -20.60 -9.71
C ILE A 84 7.61 -19.20 -9.97
N GLY A 85 8.31 -18.39 -10.76
CA GLY A 85 7.96 -17.01 -11.05
C GLY A 85 6.73 -16.80 -11.95
N LYS A 86 6.45 -15.52 -12.25
CA LYS A 86 5.20 -14.89 -12.74
C LYS A 86 4.48 -15.40 -14.01
N ALA A 87 4.78 -16.58 -14.54
CA ALA A 87 4.20 -17.03 -15.82
C ALA A 87 3.19 -18.19 -15.72
N TRP A 88 3.01 -18.82 -14.55
CA TRP A 88 2.26 -20.09 -14.45
C TRP A 88 1.36 -20.13 -13.23
N LEU A 89 0.12 -19.67 -13.39
CA LEU A 89 -0.90 -19.71 -12.35
C LEU A 89 -1.61 -21.08 -12.34
N SER A 90 -0.90 -22.16 -12.00
CA SER A 90 -1.52 -23.47 -11.76
C SER A 90 -1.17 -24.02 -10.38
N SER A 91 -2.19 -24.45 -9.63
CA SER A 91 -2.04 -25.04 -8.29
C SER A 91 -1.27 -26.34 -8.30
N TRP A 92 -1.22 -27.01 -9.46
CA TRP A 92 -0.42 -28.21 -9.69
C TRP A 92 1.06 -28.03 -9.34
N TRP A 93 1.62 -26.83 -9.56
CA TRP A 93 3.01 -26.54 -9.22
C TRP A 93 3.32 -26.65 -7.73
N LEU A 94 2.34 -26.48 -6.85
CA LEU A 94 2.52 -26.62 -5.40
C LEU A 94 2.82 -28.06 -4.96
N MET A 95 2.64 -29.05 -5.84
CA MET A 95 3.11 -30.42 -5.59
C MET A 95 4.64 -30.53 -5.72
N HIS A 96 5.26 -29.59 -6.42
CA HIS A 96 6.69 -29.62 -6.76
C HIS A 96 7.47 -28.49 -6.11
N THR A 97 6.80 -27.37 -5.77
CA THR A 97 7.44 -26.18 -5.19
C THR A 97 6.72 -25.67 -3.95
N ASN A 98 7.39 -24.81 -3.19
CA ASN A 98 6.82 -24.21 -1.98
C ASN A 98 5.90 -23.03 -2.31
N TRP A 99 6.29 -22.24 -3.33
CA TRP A 99 5.62 -21.00 -3.69
C TRP A 99 5.47 -20.84 -5.20
N VAL A 100 4.45 -20.08 -5.59
CA VAL A 100 4.21 -19.66 -6.97
C VAL A 100 4.09 -18.14 -7.02
N GLY A 101 4.76 -17.54 -8.00
CA GLY A 101 4.74 -16.13 -8.36
C GLY A 101 3.42 -15.79 -9.00
N THR A 102 2.60 -15.02 -8.27
CA THR A 102 1.33 -14.55 -8.79
C THR A 102 1.33 -13.03 -8.83
N ASN A 103 0.87 -12.45 -9.94
CA ASN A 103 0.26 -11.13 -9.85
C ASN A 103 -1.12 -11.42 -9.29
N PHE A 104 -1.31 -11.22 -7.98
CA PHE A 104 -2.55 -11.56 -7.33
C PHE A 104 -3.70 -10.78 -8.00
N VAL A 105 -4.55 -11.49 -8.75
CA VAL A 105 -5.83 -10.99 -9.24
C VAL A 105 -6.89 -11.73 -8.43
N PRO A 106 -7.71 -11.01 -7.62
CA PRO A 106 -8.68 -11.61 -6.70
C PRO A 106 -9.66 -12.60 -7.35
N GLU A 107 -9.83 -12.51 -8.67
CA GLU A 107 -10.76 -13.30 -9.47
C GLU A 107 -10.36 -14.79 -9.61
N ASN A 108 -9.14 -15.19 -9.20
CA ASN A 108 -8.62 -16.56 -9.35
C ASN A 108 -8.22 -17.22 -8.02
N ASN A 109 -9.16 -17.30 -7.06
CA ASN A 109 -8.97 -17.92 -5.73
C ASN A 109 -8.89 -19.47 -5.75
N TRP A 110 -7.94 -20.04 -6.48
CA TRP A 110 -7.65 -21.48 -6.47
C TRP A 110 -6.43 -21.84 -5.59
N PHE A 111 -5.81 -20.86 -4.92
CA PHE A 111 -4.54 -21.01 -4.20
C PHE A 111 -4.64 -20.56 -2.73
N PRO A 112 -4.05 -21.31 -1.78
CA PRO A 112 -3.82 -20.79 -0.43
C PRO A 112 -2.88 -19.58 -0.46
N MET A 113 -3.23 -18.49 0.24
CA MET A 113 -2.39 -17.29 0.37
C MET A 113 -1.00 -17.59 0.98
N ALA A 114 -0.90 -18.65 1.78
CA ALA A 114 0.35 -19.16 2.33
C ALA A 114 1.36 -19.58 1.24
N ASN A 115 0.88 -19.91 0.04
CA ASN A 115 1.69 -20.40 -1.07
C ASN A 115 1.87 -19.37 -2.20
N ALA A 116 1.20 -18.22 -2.11
CA ALA A 116 1.33 -17.14 -3.07
C ALA A 116 2.53 -16.25 -2.73
N GLU A 117 3.45 -16.08 -3.70
CA GLU A 117 4.36 -14.94 -3.68
C GLU A 117 3.57 -13.73 -4.17
N ILE A 118 3.56 -12.70 -3.34
CA ILE A 118 3.33 -11.34 -3.81
C ILE A 118 4.73 -10.69 -3.82
N THR A 119 5.12 -9.98 -4.87
CA THR A 119 6.42 -9.26 -4.91
C THR A 119 6.22 -7.81 -4.48
N GLY A 120 6.94 -7.32 -3.46
CA GLY A 120 7.01 -5.89 -3.16
C GLY A 120 7.92 -5.23 -4.17
N PHE A 121 7.36 -4.47 -5.11
CA PHE A 121 8.17 -3.74 -6.08
C PHE A 121 8.80 -2.52 -5.42
N SER A 122 10.11 -2.33 -5.62
CA SER A 122 10.78 -1.03 -5.47
C SER A 122 11.56 -0.64 -6.72
N THR A 123 11.38 -1.34 -7.85
CA THR A 123 12.10 -0.98 -9.07
C THR A 123 11.69 0.42 -9.56
N GLU A 124 10.52 0.91 -9.12
CA GLU A 124 9.98 2.23 -9.46
C GLU A 124 9.32 2.88 -8.20
N ASN A 125 10.01 3.86 -7.62
CA ASN A 125 9.53 4.99 -6.80
C ASN A 125 8.96 4.86 -5.36
N THR A 126 9.52 5.74 -4.50
CA THR A 126 9.18 6.24 -3.15
C THR A 126 8.92 5.24 -2.02
N ALA A 127 9.52 5.51 -0.86
CA ALA A 127 9.37 4.71 0.35
C ALA A 127 7.91 4.50 0.78
N THR A 128 7.02 5.44 0.46
CA THR A 128 5.57 5.33 0.66
C THR A 128 4.97 4.09 -0.03
N HIS A 129 5.33 3.81 -1.29
CA HIS A 129 4.82 2.64 -2.01
C HIS A 129 5.35 1.33 -1.41
N LEU A 130 6.61 1.32 -0.97
CA LEU A 130 7.21 0.18 -0.27
C LEU A 130 6.45 -0.13 1.02
N PHE A 131 6.27 0.85 1.91
CA PHE A 131 5.60 0.61 3.20
C PHE A 131 4.11 0.31 3.06
N ASN A 132 3.41 0.93 2.11
CA ASN A 132 2.03 0.55 1.79
C ASN A 132 1.94 -0.90 1.30
N SER A 133 2.87 -1.32 0.44
CA SER A 133 2.95 -2.72 -0.01
C SER A 133 3.25 -3.68 1.14
N LEU A 134 4.14 -3.31 2.07
CA LEU A 134 4.46 -4.13 3.25
C LEU A 134 3.30 -4.21 4.23
N ALA A 135 2.61 -3.09 4.48
CA ALA A 135 1.42 -3.02 5.31
C ALA A 135 0.29 -3.88 4.76
N PHE A 136 0.08 -3.85 3.45
CA PHE A 136 -0.84 -4.74 2.77
C PHE A 136 -0.46 -6.20 3.10
N ARG A 137 0.76 -6.63 2.77
CA ARG A 137 1.23 -8.02 2.92
C ARG A 137 1.16 -8.57 4.33
N LEU A 138 1.57 -7.78 5.30
CA LEU A 138 1.47 -8.14 6.71
C LEU A 138 0.03 -8.47 7.11
N ASN A 139 -0.95 -7.85 6.48
CA ASN A 139 -2.35 -8.06 6.82
C ASN A 139 -3.09 -9.02 5.90
N THR A 140 -2.47 -9.46 4.80
CA THR A 140 -3.02 -10.44 3.86
C THR A 140 -2.54 -11.88 4.13
N GLU A 141 -1.80 -12.12 5.23
CA GLU A 141 -1.25 -13.43 5.62
C GLU A 141 -0.52 -14.19 4.49
N THR A 142 0.26 -13.45 3.68
CA THR A 142 1.08 -14.08 2.63
C THR A 142 2.17 -14.93 3.25
N GLY A 143 2.39 -16.14 2.74
CA GLY A 143 3.44 -17.02 3.27
C GLY A 143 4.87 -16.69 2.81
N LEU A 144 5.03 -15.80 1.82
CA LEU A 144 6.34 -15.31 1.37
C LEU A 144 6.34 -13.79 1.21
N LEU A 145 7.23 -13.12 1.94
CA LEU A 145 7.55 -11.71 1.74
C LEU A 145 8.84 -11.58 0.92
N LYS A 146 8.72 -11.18 -0.35
CA LYS A 146 9.86 -10.81 -1.18
C LYS A 146 9.98 -9.30 -1.29
N ILE A 147 11.15 -8.80 -0.88
CA ILE A 147 11.52 -7.40 -0.97
C ILE A 147 12.72 -7.32 -1.93
N SER A 148 12.58 -6.53 -2.99
CA SER A 148 13.67 -6.28 -3.94
C SER A 148 13.95 -4.79 -3.97
N LEU A 149 15.03 -4.39 -3.28
CA LEU A 149 15.45 -2.99 -3.15
C LEU A 149 16.98 -2.87 -3.11
N LEU A 150 17.49 -1.69 -3.47
CA LEU A 150 18.85 -1.29 -3.17
C LEU A 150 18.84 -0.64 -1.78
N PRO A 151 19.53 -1.19 -0.76
CA PRO A 151 19.50 -0.61 0.59
C PRO A 151 19.90 0.86 0.64
N GLU A 152 20.85 1.25 -0.22
CA GLU A 152 21.35 2.63 -0.38
C GLU A 152 20.29 3.61 -0.89
N SER A 153 19.18 3.11 -1.45
CA SER A 153 18.05 3.94 -1.90
C SER A 153 17.13 4.38 -0.75
N LEU A 154 17.33 3.87 0.46
CA LEU A 154 16.53 4.19 1.64
C LEU A 154 17.32 5.07 2.63
N THR A 155 16.62 6.01 3.25
CA THR A 155 17.15 6.77 4.41
C THR A 155 17.26 5.88 5.64
N SER A 156 18.04 6.31 6.64
CA SER A 156 18.18 5.57 7.91
C SER A 156 16.84 5.32 8.62
N ASN A 157 15.93 6.28 8.58
CA ASN A 157 14.59 6.14 9.17
C ASN A 157 13.75 5.10 8.41
N GLU A 158 13.84 5.07 7.08
CA GLU A 158 13.13 4.10 6.26
C GLU A 158 13.72 2.69 6.44
N LEU A 159 15.04 2.55 6.61
CA LEU A 159 15.68 1.28 6.95
C LEU A 159 15.23 0.77 8.33
N GLN A 160 15.14 1.65 9.33
CA GLN A 160 14.61 1.30 10.65
C GLN A 160 13.16 0.82 10.52
N LEU A 161 12.33 1.58 9.81
CA LEU A 161 10.92 1.24 9.60
C LEU A 161 10.79 -0.11 8.90
N LEU A 162 11.59 -0.37 7.86
CA LEU A 162 11.66 -1.65 7.17
C LEU A 162 12.00 -2.80 8.12
N SER A 163 12.97 -2.61 9.01
CA SER A 163 13.32 -3.58 10.04
C SER A 163 12.15 -3.88 10.98
N GLU A 164 11.38 -2.87 11.38
CA GLU A 164 10.18 -3.06 12.21
C GLU A 164 9.09 -3.88 11.48
N TYR A 165 8.87 -3.60 10.18
CA TYR A 165 7.96 -4.36 9.33
C TYR A 165 8.39 -5.83 9.20
N ILE A 166 9.67 -6.10 8.96
CA ILE A 166 10.22 -7.46 8.87
C ILE A 166 10.06 -8.19 10.21
N ASN A 167 10.39 -7.53 11.33
CA ASN A 167 10.24 -8.11 12.67
C ASN A 167 8.78 -8.43 13.01
N LEU A 168 7.84 -7.61 12.53
CA LEU A 168 6.41 -7.90 12.64
C LEU A 168 6.03 -9.14 11.83
N PHE A 169 6.48 -9.23 10.57
CA PHE A 169 6.23 -10.37 9.70
C PHE A 169 6.72 -11.67 10.33
N LEU A 170 7.96 -11.69 10.83
CA LEU A 170 8.58 -12.85 11.46
C LEU A 170 7.87 -13.32 12.75
N LYS A 171 7.19 -12.39 13.44
CA LYS A 171 6.41 -12.68 14.66
C LYS A 171 4.98 -13.12 14.36
N GLN A 172 4.52 -13.03 13.11
CA GLN A 172 3.18 -13.52 12.78
C GLN A 172 3.13 -15.04 12.97
N PRO A 173 2.05 -15.58 13.54
CA PRO A 173 1.80 -17.01 13.44
C PRO A 173 1.80 -17.41 11.96
N ALA A 174 2.28 -18.62 11.65
CA ALA A 174 2.23 -19.12 10.27
C ALA A 174 0.80 -18.96 9.74
N ALA A 175 0.65 -18.45 8.51
CA ALA A 175 -0.63 -18.16 7.89
C ALA A 175 -1.61 -19.32 8.16
N ASN A 176 -2.67 -19.04 8.91
CA ASN A 176 -3.64 -20.07 9.26
C ASN A 176 -4.55 -20.27 8.05
N ASN A 177 -4.80 -21.53 7.67
CA ASN A 177 -5.75 -21.89 6.60
C ASN A 177 -7.20 -21.40 6.82
N SER A 178 -7.47 -20.70 7.93
CA SER A 178 -8.79 -20.15 8.27
C SER A 178 -9.04 -18.74 7.72
N THR A 179 -8.02 -18.01 7.27
CA THR A 179 -8.20 -16.68 6.65
C THR A 179 -8.75 -16.84 5.24
N LYS A 180 -9.96 -16.34 5.02
CA LYS A 180 -10.63 -16.41 3.73
C LYS A 180 -10.57 -15.05 3.06
N PRO A 181 -10.11 -14.94 1.81
CA PRO A 181 -10.31 -13.70 1.05
C PRO A 181 -11.81 -13.46 0.95
N VAL A 182 -12.26 -12.27 1.32
CA VAL A 182 -13.65 -11.86 1.06
C VAL A 182 -13.62 -10.94 -0.14
N GLN A 183 -14.23 -11.41 -1.21
CA GLN A 183 -14.36 -10.65 -2.44
C GLN A 183 -15.49 -9.62 -2.26
N GLY A 184 -15.13 -8.35 -2.20
CA GLY A 184 -16.05 -7.28 -2.59
C GLY A 184 -15.89 -7.02 -4.08
N VAL A 185 -16.99 -6.78 -4.79
CA VAL A 185 -16.95 -6.26 -6.16
C VAL A 185 -16.63 -4.77 -6.03
N PHE A 186 -15.48 -4.36 -6.54
CA PHE A 186 -15.04 -2.97 -6.51
C PHE A 186 -14.75 -2.51 -7.94
N ASP A 187 -15.34 -1.40 -8.35
CA ASP A 187 -15.21 -0.86 -9.71
C ASP A 187 -13.74 -0.75 -10.13
N ASN A 188 -13.30 -1.62 -11.06
CA ASN A 188 -12.06 -1.55 -11.85
C ASN A 188 -10.77 -1.11 -11.11
N SER A 189 -10.67 -1.44 -9.81
CA SER A 189 -9.54 -1.12 -8.93
C SER A 189 -9.26 -2.31 -8.04
N ALA A 190 -8.00 -2.71 -7.89
CA ALA A 190 -7.61 -3.83 -7.03
C ALA A 190 -7.75 -3.49 -5.53
N MET A 191 -8.98 -3.40 -5.03
CA MET A 191 -9.29 -3.42 -3.60
C MET A 191 -9.48 -4.87 -3.17
N ILE A 192 -8.71 -5.34 -2.18
CA ILE A 192 -8.65 -6.76 -1.81
C ILE A 192 -8.82 -6.90 -0.29
N GLY A 193 -10.02 -7.24 0.16
CA GLY A 193 -10.33 -7.52 1.56
C GLY A 193 -10.00 -8.96 1.99
N PHE A 194 -9.59 -9.15 3.25
CA PHE A 194 -9.28 -10.45 3.83
C PHE A 194 -10.01 -10.61 5.16
N TYR A 195 -10.76 -11.69 5.33
CA TYR A 195 -11.48 -12.00 6.56
C TYR A 195 -10.75 -13.06 7.38
N GLN A 196 -10.55 -12.78 8.67
CA GLN A 196 -10.03 -13.75 9.63
C GLN A 196 -11.11 -14.06 10.69
N PRO A 197 -11.72 -15.27 10.67
CA PRO A 197 -12.87 -15.60 11.51
C PRO A 197 -12.58 -15.72 13.02
N ALA A 198 -11.32 -15.74 13.44
CA ALA A 198 -10.96 -16.28 14.76
C ALA A 198 -11.32 -15.38 15.96
N ASN A 199 -11.57 -14.07 15.80
CA ASN A 199 -11.50 -13.13 16.91
C ASN A 199 -12.57 -12.02 16.93
N GLN A 200 -13.89 -12.30 16.86
CA GLN A 200 -15.00 -11.31 17.06
C GLN A 200 -14.97 -10.01 16.22
N ALA A 201 -13.94 -9.82 15.40
CA ALA A 201 -13.55 -8.61 14.73
C ALA A 201 -13.06 -9.00 13.34
N ILE A 202 -13.47 -8.22 12.35
CA ILE A 202 -13.14 -8.44 10.95
C ILE A 202 -12.08 -7.45 10.55
N LYS A 203 -10.95 -7.95 10.09
CA LYS A 203 -9.98 -7.11 9.41
C LYS A 203 -10.45 -6.88 7.97
N VAL A 204 -10.25 -5.68 7.43
CA VAL A 204 -10.44 -5.37 6.02
C VAL A 204 -9.20 -4.63 5.57
N VAL A 205 -8.49 -5.15 4.59
CA VAL A 205 -7.33 -4.48 3.99
C VAL A 205 -7.79 -3.91 2.66
N LEU A 206 -7.43 -2.68 2.34
CA LEU A 206 -7.75 -2.06 1.07
C LEU A 206 -6.49 -1.43 0.50
N HIS A 207 -6.31 -1.54 -0.81
CA HIS A 207 -5.22 -0.92 -1.54
C HIS A 207 -5.81 -0.13 -2.70
N ASN A 208 -5.42 1.13 -2.82
CA ASN A 208 -5.76 1.95 -3.96
C ASN A 208 -4.55 2.01 -4.89
N SER A 209 -4.59 1.25 -5.99
CA SER A 209 -3.51 1.28 -6.99
C SER A 209 -3.56 2.51 -7.92
N SER A 210 -4.56 3.38 -7.76
CA SER A 210 -4.71 4.60 -8.55
C SER A 210 -4.14 5.80 -7.82
N PHE A 211 -3.73 6.80 -8.59
CA PHE A 211 -3.32 8.09 -8.05
C PHE A 211 -4.50 8.94 -7.52
N THR A 212 -5.73 8.64 -7.94
CA THR A 212 -6.93 9.35 -7.48
C THR A 212 -7.55 8.66 -6.27
N SER A 213 -8.28 9.42 -5.44
CA SER A 213 -9.02 8.83 -4.32
C SER A 213 -10.12 7.88 -4.82
N LYS A 214 -10.36 6.81 -4.08
CA LYS A 214 -11.38 5.81 -4.38
C LYS A 214 -12.15 5.42 -3.14
N SER A 215 -13.41 5.04 -3.33
CA SER A 215 -14.27 4.58 -2.25
C SER A 215 -14.79 3.18 -2.54
N ALA A 216 -15.07 2.44 -1.47
CA ALA A 216 -15.63 1.10 -1.47
C ALA A 216 -16.78 1.02 -0.48
N ASN A 217 -17.89 0.41 -0.89
CA ASN A 217 -19.02 0.15 -0.02
C ASN A 217 -19.16 -1.36 0.14
N VAL A 218 -19.09 -1.86 1.36
CA VAL A 218 -19.11 -3.31 1.65
C VAL A 218 -20.23 -3.63 2.63
N SER A 219 -21.12 -4.54 2.25
CA SER A 219 -22.15 -5.05 3.15
C SER A 219 -21.51 -5.88 4.26
N LEU A 220 -21.93 -5.69 5.51
CA LEU A 220 -21.43 -6.46 6.66
C LEU A 220 -21.69 -7.96 6.49
N ALA A 221 -22.86 -8.31 5.94
CA ALA A 221 -23.22 -9.70 5.64
C ALA A 221 -22.24 -10.37 4.66
N SER A 222 -21.75 -9.62 3.65
CA SER A 222 -20.78 -10.13 2.67
C SER A 222 -19.43 -10.48 3.31
N LEU A 223 -19.11 -9.86 4.46
CA LEU A 223 -17.92 -10.13 5.25
C LEU A 223 -18.08 -11.35 6.18
N GLY A 224 -19.22 -12.04 6.14
CA GLY A 224 -19.51 -13.18 7.01
C GLY A 224 -19.99 -12.77 8.41
N ILE A 225 -20.31 -11.49 8.64
CA ILE A 225 -21.03 -11.07 9.84
C ILE A 225 -22.44 -11.64 9.75
N THR A 226 -22.84 -12.42 10.75
CA THR A 226 -24.17 -13.05 10.86
C THR A 226 -24.89 -12.67 12.15
N GLN A 227 -24.15 -12.12 13.12
CA GLN A 227 -24.70 -11.75 14.42
C GLN A 227 -25.24 -10.31 14.38
N ALA A 228 -26.46 -10.14 14.88
CA ALA A 228 -26.98 -8.81 15.16
C ALA A 228 -26.17 -8.14 16.28
N GLY A 229 -26.00 -6.82 16.20
CA GLY A 229 -25.22 -6.04 17.15
C GLY A 229 -24.91 -4.66 16.60
N ASN A 230 -24.31 -3.83 17.45
CA ASN A 230 -23.81 -2.52 17.06
C ASN A 230 -22.33 -2.65 16.73
N TRP A 231 -21.99 -2.44 15.46
CA TRP A 231 -20.64 -2.56 14.95
C TRP A 231 -20.04 -1.19 14.71
N PHE A 232 -18.73 -1.05 14.92
CA PHE A 232 -17.98 0.13 14.54
C PHE A 232 -16.84 -0.27 13.61
N VAL A 233 -16.39 0.70 12.82
CA VAL A 233 -15.24 0.55 11.92
C VAL A 233 -14.12 1.43 12.42
N GLU A 234 -12.96 0.82 12.63
CA GLU A 234 -11.74 1.51 12.99
C GLU A 234 -10.74 1.37 11.85
N ARG A 235 -10.25 2.48 11.30
CA ARG A 235 -9.03 2.50 10.50
C ARG A 235 -7.84 2.38 11.46
N THR A 236 -7.01 1.36 11.26
CA THR A 236 -5.81 1.08 12.04
C THR A 236 -4.51 1.34 11.26
N TYR A 237 -4.60 1.70 9.99
CA TYR A 237 -3.47 2.08 9.14
C TYR A 237 -3.97 2.90 7.94
N PRO A 238 -3.24 3.93 7.45
CA PRO A 238 -1.94 4.43 7.94
C PRO A 238 -2.06 5.32 9.19
N THR A 239 -3.24 5.86 9.44
CA THR A 239 -3.60 6.61 10.64
C THR A 239 -4.67 5.86 11.44
N ARG A 240 -4.94 6.32 12.67
CA ARG A 240 -6.00 5.77 13.50
C ARG A 240 -7.23 6.65 13.48
N GLU A 241 -8.38 6.07 13.17
CA GLU A 241 -9.66 6.78 13.17
C GLU A 241 -10.79 5.79 13.43
N ILE A 242 -11.75 6.16 14.27
CA ILE A 242 -13.00 5.42 14.44
C ILE A 242 -14.07 6.15 13.65
N LEU A 243 -14.67 5.46 12.68
CA LEU A 243 -15.74 6.02 11.87
C LEU A 243 -16.98 6.24 12.76
N ARG A 244 -17.69 7.33 12.50
CA ARG A 244 -18.83 7.79 13.32
C ARG A 244 -20.04 6.87 13.25
N LYS A 245 -20.24 6.24 12.10
CA LYS A 245 -21.44 5.46 11.80
C LYS A 245 -21.38 4.14 12.56
N ILE A 246 -22.30 3.96 13.50
CA ILE A 246 -22.59 2.65 14.08
C ILE A 246 -23.35 1.85 13.03
N LEU A 247 -22.88 0.64 12.75
CA LEU A 247 -23.40 -0.24 11.72
C LEU A 247 -24.18 -1.39 12.36
N THR A 248 -25.28 -1.74 11.73
CA THR A 248 -26.08 -2.93 12.00
C THR A 248 -25.81 -3.98 10.91
N LEU A 249 -26.27 -5.22 11.13
CA LEU A 249 -25.99 -6.38 10.27
C LEU A 249 -26.28 -6.14 8.76
N ASN A 250 -27.30 -5.34 8.44
CA ASN A 250 -27.73 -5.07 7.07
C ASN A 250 -27.12 -3.81 6.47
N ASP A 251 -26.32 -3.07 7.23
CA ASP A 251 -25.69 -1.85 6.74
C ASP A 251 -24.52 -2.14 5.81
N THR A 252 -24.11 -1.09 5.10
CA THR A 252 -22.84 -1.03 4.38
C THR A 252 -21.84 -0.17 5.15
N ALA A 253 -20.61 -0.65 5.18
CA ALA A 253 -19.44 0.10 5.59
C ALA A 253 -18.86 0.82 4.37
N ASP A 254 -18.64 2.13 4.51
CA ASP A 254 -18.09 2.97 3.46
C ASP A 254 -16.61 3.26 3.78
N PHE A 255 -15.72 2.89 2.86
CA PHE A 255 -14.29 3.05 2.99
C PHE A 255 -13.79 4.01 1.92
N THR A 256 -12.99 5.01 2.29
CA THR A 256 -12.35 5.92 1.34
C THR A 256 -10.83 5.84 1.49
N LEU A 257 -10.14 5.69 0.37
CA LEU A 257 -8.69 5.64 0.27
C LEU A 257 -8.20 6.76 -0.63
N ASN A 258 -7.17 7.46 -0.18
CA ASN A 258 -6.38 8.38 -0.99
C ASN A 258 -5.63 7.63 -2.10
N GLY A 259 -5.11 8.37 -3.07
CA GLY A 259 -4.27 7.81 -4.13
C GLY A 259 -3.07 7.05 -3.57
N TYR A 260 -2.81 5.85 -4.10
CA TYR A 260 -1.73 4.95 -3.67
C TYR A 260 -1.76 4.54 -2.18
N GLU A 261 -2.84 4.84 -1.46
CA GLU A 261 -2.99 4.46 -0.06
C GLU A 261 -3.20 2.96 0.08
N THR A 262 -2.61 2.39 1.11
CA THR A 262 -3.08 1.14 1.70
C THR A 262 -3.69 1.48 3.04
N ALA A 263 -4.87 0.96 3.31
CA ALA A 263 -5.53 1.16 4.57
C ALA A 263 -5.93 -0.20 5.17
N VAL A 264 -5.83 -0.29 6.49
CA VAL A 264 -6.29 -1.47 7.24
C VAL A 264 -7.40 -0.99 8.15
N PHE A 265 -8.54 -1.67 8.07
CA PHE A 265 -9.69 -1.44 8.91
C PHE A 265 -9.96 -2.66 9.78
N VAL A 266 -10.55 -2.43 10.94
CA VAL A 266 -11.04 -3.45 11.85
C VAL A 266 -12.48 -3.12 12.17
N ILE A 267 -13.39 -4.07 11.91
CA ILE A 267 -14.81 -3.97 12.21
C ILE A 267 -15.07 -4.82 13.44
N SER A 268 -15.54 -4.22 14.52
CA SER A 268 -15.78 -4.93 15.80
C SER A 268 -17.09 -4.47 16.42
N ARG A 269 -17.61 -5.27 17.36
CA ARG A 269 -18.79 -4.89 18.13
C ARG A 269 -18.44 -3.87 19.22
N ILE A 270 -19.32 -2.92 19.46
CA ILE A 270 -19.13 -1.88 20.49
C ILE A 270 -19.05 -2.53 21.87
N GLU A 271 -19.89 -3.52 22.15
CA GLU A 271 -19.93 -4.23 23.43
C GLU A 271 -18.65 -5.01 23.77
N ASP A 272 -17.85 -5.37 22.77
CA ASP A 272 -16.58 -6.08 22.98
C ASP A 272 -15.42 -5.10 23.27
N ALA A 273 -15.63 -3.79 23.05
CA ALA A 273 -14.60 -2.77 23.19
C ALA A 273 -14.34 -2.43 24.67
N LYS A 274 -13.16 -2.80 25.15
CA LYS A 274 -12.69 -2.49 26.52
C LYS A 274 -11.99 -1.14 26.66
N ARG A 275 -11.96 -0.36 25.59
CA ARG A 275 -11.22 0.91 25.48
C ARG A 275 -12.15 2.02 24.98
N PRO A 276 -11.81 3.29 25.23
CA PRO A 276 -12.58 4.41 24.70
C PRO A 276 -12.64 4.38 23.16
N LEU A 277 -13.83 4.47 22.61
CA LEU A 277 -14.09 4.55 21.17
C LEU A 277 -14.42 5.99 20.78
N LEU A 278 -13.39 6.83 20.71
CA LEU A 278 -13.52 8.21 20.28
C LEU A 278 -13.65 8.29 18.75
N SER A 279 -14.85 8.61 18.27
CA SER A 279 -15.14 8.78 16.86
C SER A 279 -15.02 10.22 16.40
N GLY A 280 -14.81 10.39 15.10
CA GLY A 280 -14.82 11.70 14.46
C GLY A 280 -13.52 12.50 14.57
N VAL A 281 -12.43 11.83 14.93
CA VAL A 281 -11.07 12.36 14.96
C VAL A 281 -10.08 11.35 14.40
N ILE A 282 -9.00 11.85 13.83
CA ILE A 282 -7.78 11.09 13.56
C ILE A 282 -6.85 11.30 14.74
N PHE A 283 -6.31 10.22 15.29
CA PHE A 283 -5.48 10.27 16.50
C PHE A 283 -4.33 9.26 16.48
N GLU A 284 -3.47 9.37 17.48
CA GLU A 284 -2.41 8.40 17.76
C GLU A 284 -2.40 8.06 19.23
N THR A 285 -2.14 6.80 19.56
CA THR A 285 -1.89 6.42 20.94
C THR A 285 -0.48 6.83 21.35
N ILE A 286 -0.37 7.62 22.42
CA ILE A 286 0.90 8.02 23.02
C ILE A 286 1.32 6.96 24.03
N ASP A 287 0.41 6.62 24.97
CA ASP A 287 0.72 5.73 26.09
C ASP A 287 -0.55 5.06 26.64
N ASN A 288 -0.36 3.90 27.27
CA ASN A 288 -1.36 3.21 28.07
C ASN A 288 -0.75 2.77 29.40
N LEU A 289 -1.04 3.51 30.46
CA LEU A 289 -0.54 3.22 31.81
C LEU A 289 -1.70 2.82 32.70
N GLY A 290 -1.86 1.52 32.89
CA GLY A 290 -2.95 0.95 33.71
C GLY A 290 -4.32 1.35 33.14
N ASN A 291 -5.04 2.19 33.87
CA ASN A 291 -6.39 2.64 33.49
C ASN A 291 -6.37 3.94 32.65
N PHE A 292 -5.21 4.50 32.34
CA PHE A 292 -5.12 5.71 31.53
C PHE A 292 -4.82 5.37 30.07
N ASN A 293 -5.66 5.87 29.16
CA ASN A 293 -5.44 5.81 27.72
C ASN A 293 -5.14 7.23 27.22
N LYS A 294 -3.92 7.43 26.73
CA LYS A 294 -3.42 8.74 26.33
C LYS A 294 -3.24 8.79 24.82
N ILE A 295 -3.88 9.75 24.17
CA ILE A 295 -3.85 9.92 22.71
C ILE A 295 -3.45 11.34 22.31
N ASN A 296 -2.80 11.47 21.15
CA ASN A 296 -2.60 12.74 20.46
C ASN A 296 -3.67 12.89 19.38
N LEU A 297 -4.46 13.94 19.43
CA LEU A 297 -5.45 14.26 18.41
C LEU A 297 -4.76 14.97 17.25
N LEU A 298 -4.79 14.35 16.08
CA LEU A 298 -4.12 14.90 14.89
C LEU A 298 -5.05 15.81 14.10
N LYS A 299 -6.32 15.42 13.95
CA LYS A 299 -7.30 16.14 13.13
C LYS A 299 -8.73 15.78 13.55
N GLN A 300 -9.63 16.76 13.50
CA GLN A 300 -11.06 16.52 13.67
C GLN A 300 -11.71 16.30 12.29
N THR A 301 -12.44 15.20 12.12
CA THR A 301 -13.13 14.85 10.87
C THR A 301 -14.63 15.23 10.90
N GLY A 302 -15.04 16.05 11.88
CA GLY A 302 -16.40 16.55 12.13
C GLY A 302 -16.80 16.48 13.63
N LYS A 303 -18.09 16.44 13.96
CA LYS A 303 -18.59 16.21 15.35
C LYS A 303 -17.93 15.01 16.06
N VAL A 304 -17.28 15.28 17.19
CA VAL A 304 -16.67 14.26 18.05
C VAL A 304 -17.74 13.55 18.86
N SER A 305 -17.58 12.23 19.08
CA SER A 305 -18.44 11.46 19.98
C SER A 305 -17.72 10.24 20.52
N LEU A 306 -17.93 9.94 21.79
CA LEU A 306 -17.53 8.68 22.42
C LEU A 306 -18.63 7.65 22.18
N LEU A 307 -18.31 6.52 21.52
CA LEU A 307 -19.32 5.51 21.15
C LEU A 307 -19.66 4.54 22.29
N ASN A 308 -18.84 4.49 23.33
CA ASN A 308 -18.98 3.63 24.51
C ASN A 308 -18.63 4.40 25.80
N PRO A 309 -19.40 5.46 26.13
CA PRO A 309 -19.08 6.37 27.23
C PRO A 309 -18.99 5.72 28.61
N GLU A 310 -19.63 4.58 28.81
CA GLU A 310 -19.58 3.76 30.02
C GLU A 310 -18.17 3.20 30.32
N THR A 311 -17.28 3.14 29.33
CA THR A 311 -15.90 2.67 29.52
C THR A 311 -14.95 3.74 30.07
N VAL A 312 -15.42 4.99 30.15
CA VAL A 312 -14.63 6.16 30.56
C VAL A 312 -15.17 6.70 31.88
N ASN A 313 -14.32 6.93 32.86
CA ASN A 313 -14.63 7.60 34.11
C ASN A 313 -14.53 9.11 33.96
N SER A 314 -13.44 9.61 33.38
CA SER A 314 -13.16 11.02 33.20
C SER A 314 -12.32 11.27 31.93
N VAL A 315 -12.39 12.50 31.40
CA VAL A 315 -11.66 12.92 30.19
C VAL A 315 -10.85 14.17 30.52
N TYR A 316 -9.63 14.23 30.02
CA TYR A 316 -8.75 15.38 30.16
C TYR A 316 -8.22 15.82 28.80
N TYR A 317 -8.40 17.10 28.44
CA TYR A 317 -7.81 17.70 27.26
C TYR A 317 -6.77 18.73 27.67
N ASN A 318 -5.53 18.55 27.21
CA ASN A 318 -4.38 19.38 27.59
C ASN A 318 -4.30 19.59 29.12
N SER A 319 -4.42 18.50 29.88
CA SER A 319 -4.44 18.45 31.36
C SER A 319 -5.66 19.06 32.06
N SER A 320 -6.61 19.64 31.33
CA SER A 320 -7.86 20.15 31.91
C SER A 320 -8.93 19.08 31.88
N ASN A 321 -9.64 18.85 33.00
CA ASN A 321 -10.78 17.94 33.02
C ASN A 321 -11.95 18.55 32.23
N ILE A 322 -12.60 17.73 31.42
CA ILE A 322 -13.64 18.16 30.49
C ILE A 322 -14.80 17.14 30.49
N ASP A 323 -15.97 17.55 29.99
CA ASP A 323 -17.14 16.67 29.89
C ASP A 323 -16.91 15.50 28.90
N LYS A 324 -17.59 14.38 29.10
CA LYS A 324 -17.60 13.25 28.15
C LYS A 324 -18.38 13.59 26.88
N GLU A 325 -19.32 14.53 26.94
CA GLU A 325 -20.20 14.90 25.82
C GLU A 325 -19.59 15.90 24.82
N ILE A 326 -18.26 16.09 24.82
CA ILE A 326 -17.62 17.09 23.96
C ILE A 326 -17.79 16.78 22.48
N THR A 327 -18.19 17.82 21.76
CA THR A 327 -18.44 17.75 20.32
C THR A 327 -17.33 18.37 19.47
N ASP A 328 -16.42 19.15 20.09
CA ASP A 328 -15.39 19.92 19.40
C ASP A 328 -14.16 20.16 20.28
N PHE A 329 -12.96 19.89 19.74
CA PHE A 329 -11.67 20.18 20.39
C PHE A 329 -11.00 21.44 19.85
N GLY A 330 -11.63 22.15 18.91
CA GLY A 330 -11.04 23.32 18.25
C GLY A 330 -9.82 22.95 17.41
N ILE A 331 -9.69 21.68 17.02
CA ILE A 331 -8.63 21.21 16.12
C ILE A 331 -9.05 21.59 14.71
N ILE A 332 -8.71 22.83 14.35
CA ILE A 332 -8.96 23.37 13.02
C ILE A 332 -8.01 22.64 12.07
N ASP A 333 -8.58 22.03 11.03
CA ASP A 333 -7.82 21.67 9.84
C ASP A 333 -7.37 22.98 9.21
N GLU A 334 -6.18 23.47 9.58
CA GLU A 334 -5.63 24.66 8.92
C GLU A 334 -5.68 24.43 7.42
N GLU A 335 -6.18 25.39 6.64
CA GLU A 335 -6.00 25.34 5.20
C GLU A 335 -4.49 25.35 4.93
N ILE A 336 -3.97 24.18 4.56
CA ILE A 336 -2.53 23.96 4.40
C ILE A 336 -1.97 24.81 3.27
N TYR A 337 -2.82 25.18 2.31
CA TYR A 337 -2.51 26.14 1.25
C TYR A 337 -3.43 27.34 1.34
N GLN A 338 -2.80 28.50 1.41
CA GLN A 338 -3.48 29.78 1.23
C GLN A 338 -3.08 30.36 -0.12
N ASN A 339 -4.02 31.07 -0.76
CA ASN A 339 -3.80 31.80 -2.01
C ASN A 339 -3.29 30.92 -3.16
N LEU A 340 -3.71 29.66 -3.20
CA LEU A 340 -3.32 28.74 -4.25
C LEU A 340 -3.84 29.23 -5.61
N ARG A 341 -2.92 29.57 -6.52
CA ARG A 341 -3.24 30.08 -7.86
C ARG A 341 -2.58 29.20 -8.91
N PHE A 342 -3.39 28.65 -9.79
CA PHE A 342 -2.91 27.92 -10.95
C PHE A 342 -3.21 28.70 -12.21
N ASN A 343 -2.20 28.83 -13.05
CA ASN A 343 -2.32 29.38 -14.38
C ASN A 343 -1.72 28.38 -15.35
N SER A 344 -2.44 28.12 -16.44
CA SER A 344 -1.95 27.38 -17.57
C SER A 344 -1.94 28.27 -18.80
N GLU A 345 -0.86 28.23 -19.57
CA GLU A 345 -0.78 28.94 -20.84
C GLU A 345 -0.16 28.08 -21.94
N LYS A 346 -0.67 28.27 -23.17
CA LYS A 346 -0.06 27.73 -24.38
C LYS A 346 1.04 28.69 -24.79
N THR A 347 2.28 28.22 -24.80
CA THR A 347 3.45 29.00 -25.22
C THR A 347 3.79 28.68 -26.68
N LYS A 348 4.62 29.52 -27.31
CA LYS A 348 5.14 29.24 -28.66
C LYS A 348 5.93 27.92 -28.76
N LYS A 349 6.40 27.37 -27.64
CA LYS A 349 7.27 26.19 -27.58
C LYS A 349 6.63 25.01 -26.84
N GLY A 350 5.33 25.07 -26.52
CA GLY A 350 4.62 24.02 -25.78
C GLY A 350 3.70 24.59 -24.71
N ILE A 351 3.65 23.97 -23.52
CA ILE A 351 2.71 24.32 -22.45
C ILE A 351 3.47 24.72 -21.20
N ARG A 352 2.96 25.73 -20.49
CA ARG A 352 3.45 26.14 -19.18
C ARG A 352 2.32 26.08 -18.17
N ILE A 353 2.60 25.48 -17.02
CA ILE A 353 1.71 25.41 -15.87
C ILE A 353 2.46 26.03 -14.70
N ASN A 354 1.93 27.13 -14.20
CA ASN A 354 2.43 27.81 -13.03
C ASN A 354 1.44 27.62 -11.88
N ALA A 355 1.94 27.14 -10.75
CA ALA A 355 1.20 26.99 -9.51
C ALA A 355 1.91 27.82 -8.45
N ASN A 356 1.25 28.80 -7.84
CA ASN A 356 1.78 29.54 -6.70
C ASN A 356 0.97 29.22 -5.47
N CYS A 357 1.63 28.86 -4.37
CA CYS A 357 0.98 28.69 -3.08
C CYS A 357 1.83 29.18 -1.92
N THR A 358 1.14 29.71 -0.91
CA THR A 358 1.71 29.86 0.42
C THR A 358 1.44 28.58 1.19
N VAL A 359 2.50 27.97 1.72
CA VAL A 359 2.45 26.70 2.46
C VAL A 359 2.39 27.01 3.96
N SER A 360 1.50 26.36 4.71
CA SER A 360 1.46 26.49 6.17
C SER A 360 2.80 26.10 6.81
N PRO A 361 3.28 26.80 7.86
CA PRO A 361 4.47 26.42 8.61
C PRO A 361 4.43 25.01 9.22
N SER A 362 3.24 24.42 9.37
CA SER A 362 3.07 23.05 9.87
C SER A 362 3.48 21.96 8.86
N VAL A 363 3.71 22.32 7.59
CA VAL A 363 4.13 21.36 6.54
C VAL A 363 5.63 21.10 6.64
N SER A 364 5.97 19.88 7.05
CA SER A 364 7.36 19.44 7.20
C SER A 364 7.98 18.87 5.93
N LYS A 365 7.15 18.32 5.02
CA LYS A 365 7.56 17.88 3.69
C LYS A 365 6.41 18.10 2.71
N MET A 366 6.76 18.45 1.48
CA MET A 366 5.81 18.66 0.40
C MET A 366 6.36 18.08 -0.91
N GLN A 367 5.48 17.48 -1.69
CA GLN A 367 5.78 16.97 -3.01
C GLN A 367 4.64 17.34 -3.96
N ALA A 368 5.00 17.88 -5.13
CA ALA A 368 4.07 18.16 -6.20
C ALA A 368 4.06 17.00 -7.21
N TYR A 369 2.87 16.76 -7.74
CA TYR A 369 2.61 15.73 -8.74
C TYR A 369 1.83 16.36 -9.89
N PHE A 370 2.32 16.14 -11.10
CA PHE A 370 1.66 16.56 -12.32
C PHE A 370 1.26 15.31 -13.10
N LEU A 371 -0.03 15.02 -13.14
CA LEU A 371 -0.57 13.95 -13.96
C LEU A 371 -0.94 14.52 -15.31
N ILE A 372 -0.20 14.12 -16.34
CA ILE A 372 -0.39 14.52 -17.72
C ILE A 372 -1.09 13.38 -18.44
N GLU A 373 -2.22 13.68 -19.09
CA GLU A 373 -2.98 12.74 -19.90
C GLU A 373 -3.16 13.29 -21.31
N THR A 374 -2.79 12.52 -22.33
CA THR A 374 -3.01 12.91 -23.73
C THR A 374 -4.39 12.48 -24.20
N ALA A 375 -5.01 13.26 -25.09
CA ALA A 375 -6.27 12.89 -25.70
C ALA A 375 -6.19 11.53 -26.44
N SER A 376 -7.30 10.80 -26.44
CA SER A 376 -7.41 9.49 -27.09
C SER A 376 -7.14 9.61 -28.60
N GLY A 377 -6.19 8.82 -29.12
CA GLY A 377 -5.80 8.83 -30.53
C GLY A 377 -4.58 9.71 -30.85
N THR A 378 -4.12 10.54 -29.92
CA THR A 378 -2.89 11.34 -30.04
C THR A 378 -1.89 10.91 -28.96
N ALA A 379 -1.27 9.74 -29.12
CA ALA A 379 -0.31 9.20 -28.15
C ALA A 379 1.05 9.91 -28.21
N PHE A 380 1.08 11.20 -27.87
CA PHE A 380 2.32 11.95 -27.69
C PHE A 380 2.50 12.32 -26.22
N LEU A 381 3.12 11.43 -25.46
CA LEU A 381 3.66 11.77 -24.15
C LEU A 381 4.98 12.54 -24.34
N PRO A 382 5.19 13.66 -23.64
CA PRO A 382 6.44 14.39 -23.71
C PRO A 382 7.59 13.50 -23.20
N ALA A 383 8.76 13.60 -23.85
CA ALA A 383 9.96 12.95 -23.33
C ALA A 383 10.43 13.67 -22.06
N GLU A 384 11.17 12.99 -21.19
CA GLU A 384 11.73 13.60 -19.98
C GLU A 384 12.61 14.82 -20.30
N THR A 385 13.32 14.80 -21.44
CA THR A 385 14.15 15.92 -21.92
C THR A 385 13.36 17.16 -22.31
N ASP A 386 12.06 17.00 -22.58
CA ASP A 386 11.16 18.08 -22.96
C ASP A 386 10.53 18.78 -21.75
N ILE A 387 10.71 18.19 -20.57
CA ILE A 387 10.14 18.69 -19.32
C ILE A 387 11.19 19.50 -18.57
N SER A 388 10.80 20.68 -18.10
CA SER A 388 11.57 21.42 -17.11
C SER A 388 10.66 21.90 -15.99
N LEU A 389 11.07 21.67 -14.75
CA LEU A 389 10.37 22.12 -13.56
C LEU A 389 11.28 23.08 -12.77
N LEU A 390 10.74 24.26 -12.48
CA LEU A 390 11.32 25.18 -11.50
C LEU A 390 10.47 25.12 -10.23
N VAL A 391 11.10 24.98 -9.08
CA VAL A 391 10.47 25.20 -7.77
C VAL A 391 11.10 26.43 -7.16
N SER A 392 10.29 27.46 -6.94
CA SER A 392 10.74 28.76 -6.42
C SER A 392 11.92 29.31 -7.21
N GLU A 393 11.77 29.32 -8.53
CA GLU A 393 12.74 29.80 -9.52
C GLU A 393 14.05 28.98 -9.63
N VAL A 394 14.18 27.89 -8.85
CA VAL A 394 15.33 26.99 -8.90
C VAL A 394 14.98 25.76 -9.74
N LYS A 395 15.87 25.35 -10.66
CA LYS A 395 15.70 24.11 -11.41
C LYS A 395 15.79 22.92 -10.47
N THR A 396 14.70 22.16 -10.37
CA THR A 396 14.56 21.07 -9.40
C THR A 396 14.60 19.72 -10.11
N ALA A 397 15.28 18.75 -9.50
CA ALA A 397 15.21 17.37 -9.96
C ALA A 397 13.80 16.82 -9.78
N PHE A 398 13.31 16.11 -10.78
CA PHE A 398 12.00 15.46 -10.77
C PHE A 398 12.14 14.03 -11.25
N ILE A 399 11.11 13.23 -10.99
CA ILE A 399 11.01 11.85 -11.46
C ILE A 399 9.83 11.77 -12.40
N VAL A 400 10.02 11.13 -13.55
CA VAL A 400 8.97 10.85 -14.52
C VAL A 400 8.59 9.37 -14.43
N GLU A 401 7.29 9.11 -14.30
CA GLU A 401 6.73 7.76 -14.23
C GLU A 401 5.66 7.59 -15.30
N LYS A 402 5.83 6.59 -16.17
CA LYS A 402 4.84 6.28 -17.20
C LYS A 402 3.76 5.38 -16.60
N ILE A 403 2.55 5.93 -16.43
CA ILE A 403 1.41 5.21 -15.84
C ILE A 403 0.70 4.35 -16.90
N SER A 404 0.58 4.85 -18.13
CA SER A 404 0.02 4.13 -19.27
C SER A 404 0.57 4.70 -20.59
N GLU A 405 0.13 4.21 -21.74
CA GLU A 405 0.56 4.75 -23.03
C GLU A 405 0.19 6.22 -23.25
N ASN A 406 -0.84 6.71 -22.56
CA ASN A 406 -1.36 8.07 -22.66
C ASN A 406 -1.28 8.86 -21.35
N LYS A 407 -0.63 8.33 -20.30
CA LYS A 407 -0.49 8.99 -18.99
C LYS A 407 0.93 9.01 -18.48
N LEU A 408 1.36 10.17 -18.02
CA LEU A 408 2.65 10.44 -17.42
C LEU A 408 2.45 11.13 -16.08
N LEU A 409 3.15 10.67 -15.05
CA LEU A 409 3.17 11.30 -13.73
C LEU A 409 4.55 11.89 -13.48
N ILE A 410 4.62 13.19 -13.23
CA ILE A 410 5.85 13.88 -12.85
C ILE A 410 5.80 14.16 -11.36
N LYS A 411 6.83 13.73 -10.62
CA LYS A 411 6.94 13.91 -9.16
C LYS A 411 8.11 14.82 -8.84
N ALA A 412 7.90 15.81 -7.98
CA ALA A 412 8.96 16.72 -7.56
C ALA A 412 8.82 17.16 -6.11
N ASN A 413 9.92 17.12 -5.37
CA ASN A 413 9.96 17.63 -4.01
C ASN A 413 9.91 19.15 -4.03
N ALA A 414 9.10 19.74 -3.16
CA ALA A 414 9.09 21.18 -2.97
C ALA A 414 10.15 21.58 -1.94
N ALA A 415 10.75 22.76 -2.11
CA ALA A 415 11.56 23.35 -1.05
C ALA A 415 10.65 23.82 0.11
N ASN A 416 11.13 23.70 1.34
CA ASN A 416 10.35 24.10 2.53
C ASN A 416 9.91 25.57 2.42
N ASN A 417 8.63 25.83 2.72
CA ASN A 417 8.01 27.16 2.83
C ASN A 417 7.76 27.95 1.54
N SER A 418 7.92 27.37 0.35
CA SER A 418 7.51 28.04 -0.90
C SER A 418 7.03 27.03 -1.94
N GLY A 419 5.85 27.26 -2.51
CA GLY A 419 5.27 26.38 -3.52
C GLY A 419 4.94 27.11 -4.81
N ASN A 420 5.93 27.85 -5.34
CA ASN A 420 5.89 28.25 -6.74
C ASN A 420 6.44 27.09 -7.58
N PHE A 421 5.57 26.40 -8.30
CA PHE A 421 5.93 25.36 -9.26
C PHE A 421 5.70 25.90 -10.66
N ASP A 422 6.73 25.90 -11.50
CA ASP A 422 6.63 26.23 -12.91
C ASP A 422 7.05 25.03 -13.76
N LEU A 423 6.04 24.28 -14.20
CA LEU A 423 6.21 23.15 -15.11
C LEU A 423 6.12 23.66 -16.54
N GLN A 424 7.18 23.47 -17.31
CA GLN A 424 7.22 23.73 -18.74
C GLN A 424 7.39 22.40 -19.48
N ILE A 425 6.49 22.15 -20.42
CA ILE A 425 6.53 20.99 -21.31
C ILE A 425 6.78 21.53 -22.71
N LYS A 426 7.95 21.24 -23.26
CA LYS A 426 8.29 21.59 -24.64
C LYS A 426 7.62 20.61 -25.59
N THR A 427 7.01 21.12 -26.63
CA THR A 427 6.51 20.28 -27.71
C THR A 427 6.51 21.07 -29.01
N ASP A 428 6.97 20.42 -30.07
CA ASP A 428 6.93 20.89 -31.46
C ASP A 428 5.56 20.64 -32.10
N LYS A 429 4.68 19.89 -31.44
CA LYS A 429 3.35 19.50 -31.89
C LYS A 429 2.27 20.23 -31.09
N THR A 430 1.08 20.33 -31.68
CA THR A 430 -0.11 20.77 -30.95
C THR A 430 -0.53 19.68 -29.97
N TRP A 431 0.02 19.72 -28.76
CA TRP A 431 -0.42 18.82 -27.69
C TRP A 431 -1.86 19.15 -27.27
N GLN A 432 -2.67 18.10 -27.16
CA GLN A 432 -4.03 18.13 -26.65
C GLN A 432 -4.16 17.10 -25.54
N GLY A 433 -4.80 17.50 -24.45
CA GLY A 433 -4.88 16.64 -23.28
C GLY A 433 -5.27 17.39 -22.03
N ARG A 434 -5.07 16.72 -20.91
CA ARG A 434 -5.38 17.20 -19.57
C ARG A 434 -4.15 17.18 -18.70
N VAL A 435 -3.99 18.19 -17.86
CA VAL A 435 -3.03 18.17 -16.76
C VAL A 435 -3.76 18.36 -15.44
N GLU A 436 -3.51 17.47 -14.49
CA GLU A 436 -3.95 17.60 -13.11
C GLU A 436 -2.75 17.89 -12.22
N VAL A 437 -2.92 18.80 -11.26
CA VAL A 437 -1.91 19.08 -10.25
C VAL A 437 -2.41 18.63 -8.90
N TRP A 438 -1.59 17.80 -8.27
CA TRP A 438 -1.83 17.23 -6.95
C TRP A 438 -0.66 17.57 -6.05
N LEU A 439 -0.94 17.83 -4.79
CA LEU A 439 0.09 18.09 -3.79
C LEU A 439 -0.06 17.04 -2.70
N SER A 440 1.06 16.39 -2.35
CA SER A 440 1.14 15.61 -1.13
C SER A 440 1.92 16.37 -0.07
N GLU A 441 1.44 16.32 1.15
CA GLU A 441 2.06 16.99 2.28
C GLU A 441 2.16 16.08 3.49
N LEU A 442 3.18 16.36 4.28
CA LEU A 442 3.40 15.77 5.58
C LEU A 442 3.37 16.88 6.62
N THR A 443 2.27 16.98 7.35
CA THR A 443 2.09 18.01 8.39
C THR A 443 2.46 17.49 9.76
N ASP A 444 3.14 18.32 10.55
CA ASP A 444 3.29 18.12 11.98
C ASP A 444 1.96 18.47 12.67
N ALA A 445 1.34 17.47 13.28
CA ALA A 445 0.20 17.72 14.15
C ALA A 445 0.69 18.41 15.42
N GLY A 446 -0.01 19.45 15.84
CA GLY A 446 0.18 20.06 17.15
C GLY A 446 0.03 19.05 18.29
N LYS A 447 0.49 19.42 19.48
CA LYS A 447 0.31 18.61 20.70
C LYS A 447 -1.10 18.84 21.25
N ASN A 448 -2.08 18.11 20.73
CA ASN A 448 -3.46 18.15 21.21
C ASN A 448 -3.73 16.87 22.00
N GLU A 449 -3.33 16.88 23.27
CA GLU A 449 -3.32 15.69 24.09
C GLU A 449 -4.69 15.44 24.71
N LEU A 450 -5.22 14.23 24.54
CA LEU A 450 -6.42 13.77 25.20
C LEU A 450 -6.10 12.53 26.04
N THR A 451 -6.49 12.56 27.30
CA THR A 451 -6.33 11.44 28.23
C THR A 451 -7.68 10.98 28.73
N PHE A 452 -7.93 9.67 28.63
CA PHE A 452 -9.08 9.01 29.22
C PHE A 452 -8.65 8.28 30.48
N GLU A 453 -9.33 8.55 31.60
CA GLU A 453 -9.33 7.64 32.73
C GLU A 453 -10.42 6.60 32.48
N CYS A 454 -10.02 5.35 32.30
CA CYS A 454 -10.90 4.27 31.90
C CYS A 454 -11.39 3.48 33.12
N ALA A 455 -12.58 2.90 33.02
CA ALA A 455 -13.16 2.06 34.06
C ALA A 455 -12.36 0.78 34.32
N GLN A 456 -11.55 0.34 33.35
CA GLN A 456 -10.71 -0.85 33.40
C GLN A 456 -9.36 -0.62 32.72
N VAL A 457 -8.41 -1.52 32.95
CA VAL A 457 -7.11 -1.50 32.30
C VAL A 457 -7.28 -1.66 30.79
N VAL A 458 -6.77 -0.69 30.03
CA VAL A 458 -6.85 -0.69 28.57
C VAL A 458 -5.62 -1.36 27.98
N LYS A 459 -5.84 -2.35 27.12
CA LYS A 459 -4.80 -2.91 26.27
C LYS A 459 -5.10 -2.59 24.82
N GLU A 460 -4.31 -1.70 24.24
CA GLU A 460 -4.46 -1.36 22.83
C GLU A 460 -3.96 -2.49 21.92
N PRO A 461 -4.63 -2.73 20.78
CA PRO A 461 -4.11 -3.64 19.79
C PRO A 461 -2.82 -3.08 19.21
N ARG A 462 -1.88 -3.97 18.90
CA ARG A 462 -0.62 -3.56 18.28
C ARG A 462 -0.89 -3.05 16.86
N MET A 463 -0.47 -1.82 16.61
CA MET A 463 -0.59 -1.16 15.31
C MET A 463 0.60 -1.48 14.42
N LEU A 464 0.43 -1.32 13.11
CA LEU A 464 1.55 -1.34 12.18
C LEU A 464 2.46 -0.11 12.37
N PRO A 465 3.75 -0.21 12.02
CA PRO A 465 4.66 0.92 12.04
C PRO A 465 4.17 1.97 11.04
N LYS A 466 4.12 3.23 11.47
CA LYS A 466 3.55 4.30 10.65
C LYS A 466 4.51 4.67 9.53
N PRO A 467 4.04 4.76 8.28
CA PRO A 467 4.90 5.07 7.12
C PRO A 467 5.47 6.49 7.18
N PHE A 468 4.86 7.36 7.98
CA PHE A 468 5.10 8.80 8.00
C PHE A 468 5.75 9.29 9.31
N GLY A 469 6.00 8.39 10.26
CA GLY A 469 6.44 8.75 11.61
C GLY A 469 5.29 9.13 12.53
N ASN A 470 5.61 9.44 13.80
CA ASN A 470 4.62 9.84 14.80
C ASN A 470 4.24 11.31 14.66
N SER A 471 2.98 11.61 14.98
CA SER A 471 2.37 12.93 14.98
C SER A 471 2.45 13.63 13.62
N LYS A 472 2.41 12.82 12.56
CA LYS A 472 2.40 13.30 11.19
C LYS A 472 1.11 12.91 10.49
N LEU A 473 0.54 13.84 9.73
CA LEU A 473 -0.56 13.56 8.82
C LEU A 473 -0.07 13.65 7.38
N PHE A 474 -0.39 12.63 6.61
CA PHE A 474 -0.21 12.65 5.16
C PHE A 474 -1.53 13.02 4.50
N ASN A 475 -1.52 14.05 3.68
CA ASN A 475 -2.63 14.36 2.79
C ASN A 475 -2.13 14.34 1.36
N LEU A 476 -2.94 13.82 0.44
CA LEU A 476 -2.76 13.93 -1.00
C LEU A 476 -4.06 14.45 -1.60
N LYS A 477 -4.02 15.63 -2.22
CA LYS A 477 -5.23 16.29 -2.71
C LYS A 477 -5.01 16.85 -4.12
N LYS A 478 -6.06 16.74 -4.96
CA LYS A 478 -6.13 17.41 -6.26
C LYS A 478 -6.46 18.86 -6.02
N TYR A 479 -5.68 19.74 -6.65
CA TYR A 479 -5.86 21.17 -6.51
C TYR A 479 -6.19 21.86 -7.83
N TYR A 480 -5.83 21.25 -8.96
CA TYR A 480 -6.06 21.84 -10.27
C TYR A 480 -6.25 20.81 -11.37
N GLU A 481 -7.00 21.22 -12.38
CA GLU A 481 -7.24 20.47 -13.61
C GLU A 481 -7.35 21.47 -14.76
N ALA A 482 -6.57 21.27 -15.81
CA ALA A 482 -6.64 22.05 -17.05
C ALA A 482 -6.76 21.12 -18.25
N GLU A 483 -7.69 21.44 -19.14
CA GLU A 483 -7.80 20.81 -20.45
C GLU A 483 -7.28 21.74 -21.53
N PHE A 484 -6.47 21.19 -22.43
CA PHE A 484 -5.91 21.88 -23.57
C PHE A 484 -6.46 21.25 -24.84
N LYS A 485 -7.16 22.07 -25.63
CA LYS A 485 -7.76 21.71 -26.91
C LYS A 485 -6.93 22.24 -28.09
#